data_AF-A0A537Z7G2-F1
#
_entry.id   AF-A0A537Z7G2-F1
#
_cell.length_a   1.000
_cell.length_b   1.000
_cell.length_c   1.000
_cell.angle_alpha   90.00
_cell.angle_beta   90.00
_cell.angle_gamma   90.00
#
_symmetry.space_group_name_H-M   'P 1'
#
loop_
_entity.id
_entity.type
_entity.pdbx_description
1 polymer ?
#
loop_
_entity_poly.entity_id
_entity_poly.type
_entity_poly.pdbx_seq_one_letter_code
_entity_poly.pdbx_strand_id
1 'polypeptide(L)'
;MGQKVNPYGFRLGVTTEWKSRWFADQKEYTENLIEDWRIRDYLKRQLERAAVSRVEIERTRDRLRVDVYTARPGIVIGRRGAEADRLRQGLYNITGNPKIQFNIQEIKQPELDATLIAQGVAD
;
A
#
# COMPACT_ATOMS: atom_id res chain seq x y z
N MET A 1 30.12 16.07 -3.82
CA MET A 1 28.75 15.50 -3.76
C MET A 1 28.85 14.10 -3.19
N GLY A 2 28.37 13.89 -1.96
CA GLY A 2 28.58 12.65 -1.21
C GLY A 2 27.43 11.65 -1.37
N GLN A 3 27.74 10.36 -1.26
CA GLN A 3 26.75 9.28 -1.22
C GLN A 3 26.00 9.34 0.12
N LYS A 4 24.69 9.62 0.09
CA LYS A 4 23.83 9.61 1.28
C LYS A 4 23.01 8.31 1.30
N VAL A 5 22.85 7.75 2.50
CA VAL A 5 21.98 6.58 2.72
C VAL A 5 20.50 6.98 2.65
N ASN A 6 19.63 6.05 2.22
CA ASN A 6 18.19 6.28 2.28
C ASN A 6 17.74 6.36 3.77
N PRO A 7 17.17 7.49 4.21
CA PRO A 7 16.85 7.70 5.61
C PRO A 7 15.70 6.82 6.13
N TYR A 8 14.83 6.31 5.24
CA TYR A 8 13.77 5.37 5.63
C TYR A 8 14.36 4.00 5.94
N GLY A 9 15.19 3.47 5.03
CA GLY A 9 15.86 2.19 5.22
C GLY A 9 16.83 2.20 6.40
N PHE A 10 17.53 3.32 6.62
CA PHE A 10 18.46 3.49 7.74
C PHE A 10 17.79 3.39 9.12
N ARG A 11 16.49 3.67 9.23
CA ARG A 11 15.75 3.69 10.51
C ARG A 11 14.77 2.53 10.70
N LEU A 12 14.79 1.57 9.78
CA LEU A 12 13.89 0.44 9.76
C LEU A 12 14.11 -0.43 11.01
N GLY A 13 13.04 -0.71 11.74
CA GLY A 13 13.09 -1.48 13.01
C GLY A 13 13.50 -0.67 14.24
N VAL A 14 13.78 0.64 14.09
CA VAL A 14 14.09 1.54 15.22
C VAL A 14 12.99 2.58 15.40
N THR A 15 12.86 3.51 14.45
CA THR A 15 11.82 4.54 14.46
C THR A 15 10.80 4.37 13.34
N THR A 16 11.08 3.49 12.38
CA THR A 16 10.26 3.31 11.19
C THR A 16 9.92 1.83 11.02
N GLU A 17 8.66 1.54 10.74
CA GLU A 17 8.16 0.18 10.55
C GLU A 17 8.21 -0.28 9.08
N TRP A 18 8.05 -1.59 8.89
CA TRP A 18 7.93 -2.23 7.59
C TRP A 18 6.57 -1.95 6.94
N LYS A 19 6.56 -1.79 5.62
CA LYS A 19 5.32 -1.68 4.82
C LYS A 19 4.69 -3.04 4.45
N SER A 20 5.43 -4.14 4.62
CA SER A 20 4.89 -5.51 4.59
C SER A 20 5.20 -6.15 5.92
N ARG A 21 4.17 -6.59 6.65
CA ARG A 21 4.29 -7.25 7.94
C ARG A 21 3.66 -8.64 7.86
N TRP A 22 4.48 -9.64 7.64
CA TRP A 22 4.08 -11.04 7.63
C TRP A 22 5.30 -11.95 7.78
N PHE A 23 5.02 -13.22 8.09
CA PHE A 23 6.02 -14.27 8.17
C PHE A 23 5.66 -15.38 7.18
N ALA A 24 6.66 -15.95 6.52
CA ALA A 24 6.49 -17.07 5.60
C ALA A 24 7.73 -17.98 5.66
N ASP A 25 7.52 -19.26 5.39
CA ASP A 25 8.63 -20.19 5.22
C ASP A 25 9.40 -19.90 3.93
N GLN A 26 10.63 -20.42 3.83
CA GLN A 26 11.53 -20.13 2.71
C GLN A 26 10.91 -20.43 1.32
N LYS A 27 10.03 -21.43 1.25
CA LYS A 27 9.35 -21.81 0.00
C LYS A 27 8.27 -20.78 -0.40
N GLU A 28 7.52 -20.29 0.56
CA GLU A 28 6.38 -19.38 0.35
C GLU A 28 6.81 -17.91 0.27
N TYR A 29 7.98 -17.57 0.81
CA TYR A 29 8.46 -16.19 0.86
C TYR A 29 8.55 -15.53 -0.52
N THR A 30 9.13 -16.23 -1.50
CA THR A 30 9.32 -15.71 -2.85
C THR A 30 7.99 -15.42 -3.53
N GLU A 31 7.01 -16.33 -3.38
CA GLU A 31 5.68 -16.18 -3.96
C GLU A 31 4.93 -15.00 -3.35
N ASN A 32 4.91 -14.92 -2.00
CA ASN A 32 4.30 -13.81 -1.27
C ASN A 32 4.94 -12.45 -1.61
N LEU A 33 6.26 -12.41 -1.79
CA LEU A 33 6.98 -11.18 -2.17
C LEU A 33 6.57 -10.70 -3.57
N ILE A 34 6.50 -11.61 -4.55
CA ILE A 34 6.09 -11.28 -5.92
C ILE A 34 4.63 -10.81 -5.93
N GLU A 35 3.77 -11.48 -5.18
CA GLU A 35 2.37 -11.13 -5.04
C GLU A 35 2.21 -9.72 -4.44
N ASP A 36 2.92 -9.42 -3.34
CA ASP A 36 2.96 -8.11 -2.71
C ASP A 36 3.43 -7.00 -3.66
N TRP A 37 4.41 -7.29 -4.51
CA TRP A 37 4.87 -6.34 -5.54
C TRP A 37 3.77 -6.07 -6.58
N ARG A 38 3.07 -7.12 -7.06
CA ARG A 38 1.96 -6.99 -8.01
C ARG A 38 0.79 -6.20 -7.43
N ILE A 39 0.45 -6.44 -6.16
CA ILE A 39 -0.58 -5.68 -5.43
C ILE A 39 -0.22 -4.19 -5.41
N ARG A 40 1.03 -3.85 -5.08
CA ARG A 40 1.48 -2.46 -5.01
C ARG A 40 1.48 -1.79 -6.38
N ASP A 41 1.95 -2.47 -7.43
CA ASP A 41 1.95 -1.95 -8.80
C ASP A 41 0.51 -1.72 -9.30
N TYR A 42 -0.39 -2.68 -9.06
CA TYR A 42 -1.81 -2.55 -9.40
C TYR A 42 -2.45 -1.33 -8.73
N LEU A 43 -2.31 -1.22 -7.40
CA LEU A 43 -2.90 -0.11 -6.65
C LEU A 43 -2.31 1.23 -7.05
N LYS A 44 -1.00 1.31 -7.29
CA LYS A 44 -0.35 2.54 -7.73
C LYS A 44 -0.90 3.03 -9.07
N ARG A 45 -1.17 2.12 -10.01
CA ARG A 45 -1.75 2.46 -11.33
C ARG A 45 -3.22 2.87 -11.23
N GLN A 46 -4.02 2.16 -10.43
CA GLN A 46 -5.45 2.48 -10.32
C GLN A 46 -5.71 3.75 -9.50
N LEU A 47 -4.85 4.05 -8.52
CA LEU A 47 -5.04 5.14 -7.56
C LEU A 47 -4.13 6.35 -7.81
N GLU A 48 -3.66 6.54 -9.04
CA GLU A 48 -2.76 7.65 -9.42
C GLU A 48 -3.30 9.01 -8.99
N ARG A 49 -4.61 9.24 -9.18
CA ARG A 49 -5.28 10.51 -8.83
C ARG A 49 -5.70 10.61 -7.36
N ALA A 50 -5.58 9.53 -6.59
CA ALA A 50 -6.06 9.46 -5.22
C ALA A 50 -5.02 9.94 -4.19
N ALA A 51 -3.86 10.44 -4.61
CA ALA A 51 -2.81 10.95 -3.71
C ALA A 51 -2.49 9.93 -2.59
N VAL A 52 -2.02 8.75 -3.00
CA VAL A 52 -1.67 7.65 -2.08
C VAL A 52 -0.24 7.84 -1.59
N SER A 53 -0.06 7.92 -0.26
CA SER A 53 1.28 8.03 0.34
C SER A 53 1.96 6.66 0.48
N ARG A 54 1.23 5.68 1.02
CA ARG A 54 1.77 4.34 1.27
C ARG A 54 0.68 3.27 1.26
N VAL A 55 1.12 2.05 0.98
CA VAL A 55 0.31 0.83 1.05
C VAL A 55 0.99 -0.12 2.02
N GLU A 56 0.28 -0.46 3.09
CA GLU A 56 0.70 -1.44 4.08
C GLU A 56 0.01 -2.77 3.78
N ILE A 57 0.77 -3.86 3.84
CA ILE A 57 0.28 -5.20 3.57
C ILE A 57 0.58 -6.06 4.79
N GLU A 58 -0.47 -6.68 5.33
CA GLU A 58 -0.34 -7.69 6.37
C GLU A 58 -0.91 -9.00 5.88
N ARG A 59 -0.18 -10.08 6.12
CA ARG A 59 -0.65 -11.43 5.83
C ARG A 59 -0.73 -12.21 7.13
N THR A 60 -1.91 -12.76 7.35
CA THR A 60 -2.11 -13.89 8.25
C THR A 60 -2.28 -15.15 7.39
N ARG A 61 -2.39 -16.32 8.01
CA ARG A 61 -2.51 -17.61 7.28
C ARG A 61 -3.60 -17.62 6.22
N ASP A 62 -4.73 -16.99 6.52
CA ASP A 62 -5.93 -17.04 5.69
C ASP A 62 -6.31 -15.69 5.07
N ARG A 63 -5.91 -14.58 5.71
CA ARG A 63 -6.40 -13.25 5.37
C ARG A 63 -5.26 -12.36 4.94
N LEU A 64 -5.48 -11.68 3.83
CA LEU A 64 -4.65 -10.60 3.32
C LEU A 64 -5.32 -9.28 3.71
N ARG A 65 -4.65 -8.46 4.52
CA ARG A 65 -5.06 -7.10 4.83
C ARG A 65 -4.21 -6.13 4.03
N VAL A 66 -4.88 -5.23 3.32
CA VAL A 66 -4.25 -4.16 2.55
C VAL A 66 -4.80 -2.84 3.05
N ASP A 67 -3.95 -2.07 3.70
CA ASP A 67 -4.27 -0.74 4.23
C ASP A 67 -3.68 0.32 3.29
N VAL A 68 -4.53 1.12 2.66
CA VAL A 68 -4.13 2.20 1.77
C VAL A 68 -4.25 3.54 2.49
N TYR A 69 -3.14 4.26 2.62
CA TYR A 69 -3.10 5.58 3.23
C TYR A 69 -3.16 6.66 2.16
N THR A 70 -4.20 7.48 2.21
CA THR A 70 -4.53 8.47 1.18
C THR A 70 -4.96 9.80 1.81
N ALA A 71 -4.64 10.91 1.14
CA ALA A 71 -5.19 12.23 1.47
C ALA A 71 -6.56 12.50 0.82
N ARG A 72 -7.00 11.66 -0.12
CA ARG A 72 -8.27 11.79 -0.85
C ARG A 72 -9.08 10.48 -0.79
N PRO A 73 -9.57 10.08 0.39
CA PRO A 73 -10.28 8.80 0.55
C PRO A 73 -11.52 8.68 -0.33
N GLY A 74 -12.21 9.79 -0.62
CA GLY A 74 -13.40 9.80 -1.47
C GLY A 74 -13.16 9.27 -2.90
N ILE A 75 -11.95 9.46 -3.46
CA ILE A 75 -11.60 8.94 -4.79
C ILE A 75 -11.42 7.42 -4.73
N VAL A 76 -10.82 6.90 -3.66
CA VAL A 76 -10.57 5.46 -3.46
C VAL A 76 -11.88 4.71 -3.19
N ILE A 77 -12.81 5.31 -2.45
CA ILE A 77 -14.13 4.71 -2.16
C ILE A 77 -15.02 4.75 -3.42
N GLY A 78 -14.99 5.88 -4.15
CA GLY A 78 -15.85 6.11 -5.31
C GLY A 78 -17.33 6.30 -4.96
N ARG A 79 -18.18 6.40 -5.98
CA ARG A 79 -19.62 6.60 -5.79
C ARG A 79 -20.25 5.35 -5.19
N ARG A 80 -20.86 5.48 -4.00
CA ARG A 80 -21.50 4.38 -3.25
C ARG A 80 -20.58 3.17 -3.00
N GLY A 81 -19.27 3.36 -2.92
CA GLY A 81 -18.31 2.27 -2.67
C GLY A 81 -17.93 1.44 -3.91
N ALA A 82 -18.43 1.78 -5.10
CA ALA A 82 -18.21 0.98 -6.31
C ALA A 82 -16.72 0.84 -6.67
N GLU A 83 -15.91 1.86 -6.41
CA GLU A 83 -14.49 1.83 -6.74
C GLU A 83 -13.71 0.93 -5.76
N ALA A 84 -14.03 1.01 -4.47
CA ALA A 84 -13.46 0.11 -3.47
C ALA A 84 -13.81 -1.36 -3.77
N ASP A 85 -15.03 -1.65 -4.22
CA ASP A 85 -15.43 -3.00 -4.62
C ASP A 85 -14.69 -3.46 -5.89
N ARG A 86 -14.50 -2.58 -6.88
CA ARG A 86 -13.71 -2.86 -8.09
C ARG A 86 -12.26 -3.18 -7.75
N LEU A 87 -11.65 -2.40 -6.87
CA LEU A 87 -10.27 -2.64 -6.40
C LEU A 87 -10.16 -3.96 -5.66
N ARG A 88 -11.14 -4.29 -4.79
CA ARG A 88 -11.17 -5.58 -4.08
C ARG A 88 -11.24 -6.76 -5.04
N GLN A 89 -12.04 -6.67 -6.10
CA GLN A 89 -12.09 -7.70 -7.16
C GLN A 89 -10.78 -7.80 -7.94
N GLY A 90 -10.14 -6.66 -8.25
CA GLY A 90 -8.82 -6.67 -8.88
C GLY A 90 -7.74 -7.32 -8.03
N LEU A 91 -7.74 -7.04 -6.72
CA LEU A 91 -6.87 -7.71 -5.76
C LEU A 91 -7.15 -9.21 -5.70
N TYR A 92 -8.42 -9.63 -5.68
CA TYR A 92 -8.79 -11.05 -5.74
C TYR A 92 -8.22 -11.75 -6.98
N ASN A 93 -8.27 -11.11 -8.14
CA ASN A 93 -7.75 -11.70 -9.38
C ASN A 93 -6.22 -11.86 -9.37
N ILE A 94 -5.50 -11.02 -8.62
CA ILE A 94 -4.04 -11.09 -8.52
C ILE A 94 -3.60 -12.17 -7.52
N THR A 95 -4.31 -12.28 -6.39
CA THR A 95 -3.89 -13.11 -5.26
C THR A 95 -4.56 -14.48 -5.25
N GLY A 96 -5.72 -14.63 -5.90
CA GLY A 96 -6.57 -15.81 -5.80
C GLY A 96 -7.18 -16.04 -4.41
N ASN A 97 -6.96 -15.15 -3.44
CA ASN A 97 -7.45 -15.30 -2.07
C ASN A 97 -8.77 -14.53 -1.88
N PRO A 98 -9.89 -15.21 -1.58
CA PRO A 98 -11.19 -14.54 -1.38
C PRO A 98 -11.29 -13.72 -0.09
N LYS A 99 -10.42 -13.95 0.90
CA LYS A 99 -10.47 -13.31 2.22
C LYS A 99 -9.58 -12.06 2.28
N ILE A 100 -9.84 -11.09 1.40
CA ILE A 100 -9.12 -9.80 1.38
C ILE A 100 -9.85 -8.76 2.22
N GLN A 101 -9.14 -8.16 3.18
CA GLN A 101 -9.58 -6.97 3.90
C GLN A 101 -8.90 -5.75 3.26
N PHE A 102 -9.69 -4.95 2.55
CA PHE A 102 -9.21 -3.71 1.94
C PHE A 102 -9.68 -2.52 2.78
N ASN A 103 -8.75 -1.85 3.45
CA ASN A 103 -9.04 -0.71 4.31
C ASN A 103 -8.45 0.56 3.70
N ILE A 104 -9.17 1.66 3.89
CA ILE A 104 -8.80 2.98 3.40
C ILE A 104 -8.60 3.85 4.63
N GLN A 105 -7.36 4.31 4.83
CA GLN A 105 -6.95 5.13 5.96
C GLN A 105 -6.72 6.56 5.48
N GLU A 106 -7.39 7.50 6.12
CA GLU A 106 -7.24 8.93 5.82
C GLU A 106 -5.99 9.49 6.49
N ILE A 107 -5.18 10.22 5.73
CA ILE A 107 -4.08 11.02 6.26
C ILE A 107 -4.64 12.39 6.65
N LYS A 108 -4.78 12.62 7.96
CA LYS A 108 -5.36 13.85 8.51
C LYS A 108 -4.58 15.12 8.17
N GLN A 109 -3.25 15.01 8.07
CA GLN A 109 -2.35 16.14 7.79
C GLN A 109 -1.45 15.80 6.60
N PRO A 110 -1.95 15.98 5.36
CA PRO A 110 -1.19 15.71 4.14
C PRO A 110 0.11 16.52 4.02
N GLU A 111 0.15 17.71 4.62
CA GLU A 111 1.28 18.63 4.60
C GLU A 111 2.52 18.11 5.34
N LEU A 112 2.35 17.13 6.23
CA LEU A 112 3.43 16.48 6.96
C LEU A 112 3.94 15.21 6.27
N ASP A 113 3.27 14.76 5.20
CA ASP A 113 3.65 13.55 4.49
C ASP A 113 4.60 13.85 3.34
N ALA A 114 5.83 13.31 3.43
CA ALA A 114 6.88 13.56 2.45
C ALA A 114 6.51 13.10 1.03
N THR A 115 5.76 12.01 0.88
CA THR A 115 5.38 11.48 -0.43
C THR A 115 4.36 12.40 -1.09
N LEU A 116 3.39 12.88 -0.32
CA LEU A 116 2.33 13.76 -0.84
C LEU A 116 2.87 15.14 -1.22
N ILE A 117 3.77 15.70 -0.40
CA ILE A 117 4.46 16.95 -0.75
C ILE A 117 5.30 16.77 -2.01
N ALA A 118 6.05 15.67 -2.11
CA ALA A 118 6.86 15.39 -3.30
C ALA A 118 5.98 15.26 -4.55
N GLN A 119 4.83 14.60 -4.47
CA GLN A 119 3.89 14.50 -5.58
C GLN A 119 3.33 15.88 -5.96
N GLY A 120 2.93 16.71 -4.99
CA GLY A 120 2.42 18.06 -5.27
C GLY A 120 3.45 19.03 -5.85
N VAL A 121 4.75 18.76 -5.71
CA VAL A 121 5.83 19.53 -6.38
C VAL A 121 6.12 19.01 -7.79
N ALA A 122 5.85 17.71 -8.04
CA ALA A 122 6.09 17.07 -9.32
C ALA A 122 4.94 17.27 -10.32
N ASP A 123 3.70 17.38 -9.81
CA ASP A 123 2.49 17.73 -10.56
C ASP A 123 2.51 19.21 -11.01
#